data_AF-A0A2E6HDG4-F1
#
_entry.id   AF-A0A2E6HDG4-F1
#
_cell.length_a   1.000
_cell.length_b   1.000
_cell.length_c   1.000
_cell.angle_alpha   90.00
_cell.angle_beta   90.00
_cell.angle_gamma   90.00
#
_symmetry.space_group_name_H-M   'P 1'
#
loop_
_entity.id
_entity.type
_entity.pdbx_description
1 polymer ?
#
loop_
_entity_poly.entity_id
_entity_poly.type
_entity_poly.pdbx_seq_one_letter_code
_entity_poly.pdbx_strand_id
1 'polypeptide(L)'
;WLCGDHITEQHIHNLDVINWIKGTHPTSCQGLGGREVRRGIDHGEIYDHHAVEYKYDDGSYMFSQCRHIRGCWNSVSEHVQGTKGRGTVSGPHMLTDNNGETIWRFGGGGKNPYQQEHDDLFDAIRNNKPFNEAEYGAYSSLTSVMGRMATYSGRMVTAEEALNSDENTMPEILGWEAAPPTLPDENGRYAIAIPGKTRFGVEKV
;
A
#
# COMPACT_ATOMS: atom_id res chain seq x y z
N TRP A 1 -10.67 -4.25 -15.46
CA TRP A 1 -11.24 -5.22 -14.51
C TRP A 1 -10.70 -4.83 -13.15
N LEU A 2 -11.61 -4.54 -12.22
CA LEU A 2 -11.45 -4.18 -10.81
C LEU A 2 -10.03 -3.79 -10.36
N CYS A 3 -9.76 -2.49 -10.43
CA CYS A 3 -8.53 -1.90 -9.93
C CYS A 3 -8.73 -1.48 -8.47
N GLY A 4 -7.77 -1.80 -7.61
CA GLY A 4 -7.79 -1.41 -6.19
C GLY A 4 -7.26 0.00 -5.93
N ASP A 5 -7.05 0.81 -6.98
CA ASP A 5 -6.26 2.04 -6.98
C ASP A 5 -4.74 1.79 -6.86
N HIS A 6 -3.94 2.75 -7.31
CA HIS A 6 -2.48 2.67 -7.33
C HIS A 6 -1.86 2.50 -5.95
N ILE A 7 -2.57 2.86 -4.88
CA ILE A 7 -2.12 2.58 -3.52
C ILE A 7 -2.06 1.08 -3.22
N THR A 8 -2.99 0.28 -3.74
CA THR A 8 -3.04 -1.17 -3.50
C THR A 8 -2.30 -1.98 -4.55
N GLU A 9 -2.16 -1.47 -5.77
CA GLU A 9 -1.55 -2.23 -6.87
C GLU A 9 -0.06 -1.95 -7.06
N GLN A 10 0.41 -0.78 -6.62
CA GLN A 10 1.79 -0.35 -6.85
C GLN A 10 2.44 0.13 -5.56
N HIS A 11 1.79 1.01 -4.81
CA HIS A 11 2.37 1.57 -3.60
C HIS A 11 2.49 0.56 -2.45
N ILE A 12 1.74 -0.55 -2.53
CA ILE A 12 1.85 -1.70 -1.62
C ILE A 12 3.30 -2.18 -1.46
N HIS A 13 4.11 -2.14 -2.52
CA HIS A 13 5.52 -2.55 -2.45
C HIS A 13 6.31 -1.70 -1.46
N ASN A 14 6.13 -0.38 -1.46
CA ASN A 14 6.82 0.52 -0.52
C ASN A 14 6.27 0.39 0.91
N LEU A 15 4.96 0.12 1.05
CA LEU A 15 4.33 -0.14 2.34
C LEU A 15 4.86 -1.43 2.97
N ASP A 16 5.00 -2.48 2.17
CA ASP A 16 5.55 -3.77 2.59
C ASP A 16 6.99 -3.66 3.09
N VAL A 17 7.84 -2.88 2.41
CA VAL A 17 9.23 -2.62 2.87
C VAL A 17 9.25 -2.03 4.28
N ILE A 18 8.38 -1.08 4.59
CA ILE A 18 8.33 -0.51 5.95
C ILE A 18 7.76 -1.51 6.95
N ASN A 19 6.72 -2.26 6.60
CA ASN A 19 6.18 -3.32 7.47
C ASN A 19 7.26 -4.37 7.80
N TRP A 20 8.08 -4.75 6.81
CA TRP A 20 9.23 -5.63 7.00
C TRP A 20 10.25 -5.04 7.99
N ILE A 21 10.63 -3.77 7.83
CA ILE A 21 11.55 -3.09 8.75
C ILE A 21 10.97 -3.00 10.16
N LYS A 22 9.67 -2.74 10.26
CA LYS A 22 8.94 -2.69 11.53
C LYS A 22 8.79 -4.06 12.17
N GLY A 23 8.88 -5.13 11.39
CA GLY A 23 8.60 -6.50 11.81
C GLY A 23 7.14 -6.73 12.19
N THR A 24 6.25 -5.82 11.81
CA THR A 24 4.81 -5.84 12.13
C THR A 24 4.05 -4.87 11.21
N HIS A 25 2.73 -4.81 11.36
CA HIS A 25 1.80 -4.02 10.56
C HIS A 25 1.19 -2.88 11.39
N PRO A 26 0.69 -1.81 10.76
CA PRO A 26 0.09 -0.71 11.48
C PRO A 26 -1.24 -1.09 12.13
N THR A 27 -1.51 -0.53 13.30
CA THR A 27 -2.76 -0.75 14.05
C THR A 27 -3.88 0.18 13.60
N SER A 28 -3.53 1.33 13.02
CA SER A 28 -4.48 2.28 12.44
C SER A 28 -3.81 3.18 11.41
N CYS A 29 -4.62 3.84 10.58
CA CYS A 29 -4.15 4.92 9.72
C CYS A 29 -5.21 6.00 9.50
N GLN A 30 -4.76 7.17 9.08
CA GLN A 30 -5.59 8.25 8.54
C GLN A 30 -4.89 8.89 7.35
N GLY A 31 -5.59 9.65 6.53
CA GLY A 31 -4.93 10.30 5.40
C GLY A 31 -5.80 11.23 4.59
N LEU A 32 -5.15 11.81 3.59
CA LEU A 32 -5.70 12.71 2.60
C LEU A 32 -5.45 12.11 1.21
N GLY A 33 -6.38 12.29 0.30
CA GLY A 33 -6.20 11.88 -1.09
C GLY A 33 -7.21 12.56 -1.97
N GLY A 34 -7.02 12.42 -3.27
CA GLY A 34 -7.99 12.93 -4.22
C GLY A 34 -7.59 12.69 -5.66
N ARG A 35 -8.37 13.31 -6.53
CA ARG A 35 -8.19 13.27 -7.97
C ARG A 35 -8.20 14.69 -8.51
N GLU A 36 -7.05 15.14 -8.99
CA GLU A 36 -6.90 16.46 -9.60
C GLU A 36 -6.79 16.42 -11.12
N VAL A 37 -6.01 15.51 -11.70
CA VAL A 37 -5.71 15.49 -13.16
C VAL A 37 -6.23 14.25 -13.87
N ARG A 38 -6.48 13.13 -13.16
CA ARG A 38 -7.00 11.88 -13.75
C ARG A 38 -8.52 11.92 -14.00
N ARG A 39 -9.00 12.92 -14.75
CA ARG A 39 -10.45 13.19 -14.95
C ARG A 39 -11.05 12.57 -16.23
N GLY A 40 -10.27 11.82 -16.99
CA GLY A 40 -10.73 11.17 -18.22
C GLY A 40 -11.57 9.91 -17.97
N ILE A 41 -12.37 9.50 -18.96
CA ILE A 41 -13.22 8.30 -18.91
C ILE A 41 -12.40 6.99 -18.78
N ASP A 42 -11.13 7.05 -19.15
CA ASP A 42 -10.14 5.97 -19.09
C ASP A 42 -9.50 5.79 -17.70
N HIS A 43 -9.83 6.63 -16.72
CA HIS A 43 -9.25 6.60 -15.38
C HIS A 43 -10.10 5.87 -14.33
N GLY A 44 -11.32 5.43 -14.65
CA GLY A 44 -12.18 4.73 -13.70
C GLY A 44 -12.44 5.52 -12.41
N GLU A 45 -12.31 4.86 -11.25
CA GLU A 45 -12.73 5.34 -9.92
C GLU A 45 -11.61 5.81 -8.99
N ILE A 46 -10.37 5.71 -9.46
CA ILE A 46 -9.14 5.86 -8.66
C ILE A 46 -8.77 7.31 -8.30
N TYR A 47 -8.04 7.52 -7.22
CA TYR A 47 -7.35 8.78 -6.97
C TYR A 47 -6.09 8.91 -7.84
N ASP A 48 -5.51 10.11 -7.84
CA ASP A 48 -4.18 10.35 -8.44
C ASP A 48 -3.12 10.70 -7.41
N HIS A 49 -3.52 10.81 -6.14
CA HIS A 49 -2.60 10.93 -5.02
C HIS A 49 -3.22 10.46 -3.70
N HIS A 50 -2.37 9.91 -2.85
CA HIS A 50 -2.65 9.59 -1.45
C HIS A 50 -1.49 10.05 -0.58
N ALA A 51 -1.83 10.54 0.61
CA ALA A 51 -0.91 10.83 1.71
C ALA A 51 -1.50 10.25 2.99
N VAL A 52 -0.87 9.22 3.53
CA VAL A 52 -1.39 8.40 4.63
C VAL A 52 -0.39 8.39 5.78
N GLU A 53 -0.88 8.62 6.98
CA GLU A 53 -0.17 8.41 8.24
C GLU A 53 -0.63 7.08 8.82
N TYR A 54 0.30 6.14 8.95
CA TYR A 54 0.08 4.84 9.59
C TYR A 54 0.71 4.84 10.97
N LYS A 55 -0.03 4.36 11.97
CA LYS A 55 0.43 4.23 13.35
C LYS A 55 0.71 2.77 13.68
N TYR A 56 1.87 2.50 14.26
CA TYR A 56 2.25 1.19 14.77
C TYR A 56 2.00 1.09 16.29
N ASP A 57 1.94 -0.14 16.80
CA ASP A 57 1.66 -0.42 18.21
C ASP A 57 2.72 0.17 19.16
N ASP A 58 3.97 0.26 18.69
CA ASP A 58 5.08 0.88 19.43
C ASP A 58 5.02 2.42 19.48
N GLY A 59 3.95 3.03 18.94
CA GLY A 59 3.71 4.46 18.91
C GLY A 59 4.45 5.20 17.80
N SER A 60 5.22 4.51 16.96
CA SER A 60 5.86 5.13 15.79
C SER A 60 4.86 5.33 14.65
N TYR A 61 5.21 6.28 13.77
CA TYR A 61 4.41 6.62 12.59
C TYR A 61 5.19 6.38 11.30
N MET A 62 4.51 5.87 10.29
CA MET A 62 4.95 5.89 8.89
C MET A 62 4.14 6.95 8.14
N PHE A 63 4.83 7.91 7.54
CA PHE A 63 4.25 8.87 6.61
C PHE A 63 4.48 8.36 5.19
N SER A 64 3.39 8.02 4.51
CA SER A 64 3.41 7.38 3.21
C SER A 64 2.74 8.27 2.17
N GLN A 65 3.38 8.51 1.04
CA GLN A 65 2.85 9.35 -0.03
C GLN A 65 3.04 8.67 -1.38
N CYS A 66 2.02 8.69 -2.21
CA CYS A 66 2.10 8.23 -3.60
C CYS A 66 1.29 9.15 -4.52
N ARG A 67 1.76 9.29 -5.76
CA ARG A 67 1.16 10.20 -6.73
C ARG A 67 1.41 9.76 -8.16
N HIS A 68 0.38 9.87 -8.99
CA HIS A 68 0.43 9.65 -10.42
C HIS A 68 0.06 10.91 -11.22
N ILE A 69 0.86 11.95 -11.04
CA ILE A 69 0.72 13.24 -11.73
C ILE A 69 2.02 13.51 -12.48
N ARG A 70 1.92 13.64 -13.81
CA ARG A 70 3.07 13.91 -14.68
C ARG A 70 3.61 15.32 -14.44
N GLY A 71 4.93 15.50 -14.63
CA GLY A 71 5.60 16.80 -14.50
C GLY A 71 5.89 17.23 -13.06
N CYS A 72 5.64 16.37 -12.07
CA CYS A 72 6.03 16.62 -10.67
C CYS A 72 7.41 16.01 -10.35
N TRP A 73 7.94 16.37 -9.18
CA TRP A 73 9.13 15.71 -8.61
C TRP A 73 8.87 14.21 -8.41
N ASN A 74 9.80 13.35 -8.81
CA ASN A 74 9.62 11.89 -8.75
C ASN A 74 10.59 11.28 -7.74
N SER A 75 10.05 10.40 -6.89
CA SER A 75 10.84 9.54 -6.02
C SER A 75 10.07 8.26 -5.73
N VAL A 76 10.76 7.14 -5.83
CA VAL A 76 10.30 5.85 -5.29
C VAL A 76 11.34 5.49 -4.25
N SER A 77 11.03 5.79 -2.99
CA SER A 77 11.99 5.61 -1.91
C SER A 77 11.35 5.42 -0.54
N GLU A 78 12.03 4.65 0.30
CA GLU A 78 11.74 4.50 1.72
C GLU A 78 12.90 4.99 2.57
N HIS A 79 12.54 5.65 3.65
CA HIS A 79 13.45 6.25 4.61
C HIS A 79 13.01 5.87 6.01
N VAL A 80 13.96 5.58 6.88
CA VAL A 80 13.71 5.29 8.29
C VAL A 80 14.54 6.21 9.17
N GLN A 81 13.93 6.69 10.25
CA GLN A 81 14.55 7.58 11.21
C GLN A 81 14.48 6.92 12.58
N GLY A 82 15.65 6.74 13.20
CA GLY A 82 15.78 6.29 14.57
C GLY A 82 16.33 7.39 15.48
N THR A 83 16.45 7.09 16.76
CA THR A 83 17.02 8.01 17.77
C THR A 83 18.52 8.23 17.59
N LYS A 84 19.23 7.28 16.97
CA LYS A 84 20.69 7.31 16.78
C LYS A 84 21.13 7.60 15.33
N GLY A 85 20.19 7.72 14.39
CA GLY A 85 20.55 7.84 12.99
C GLY A 85 19.40 7.62 12.02
N ARG A 86 19.75 7.43 10.76
CA ARG A 86 18.84 7.32 9.61
C ARG A 86 19.20 6.11 8.77
N GLY A 87 18.21 5.57 8.08
CA GLY A 87 18.38 4.52 7.07
C GLY A 87 17.71 4.91 5.76
N THR A 88 18.37 4.57 4.65
CA THR A 88 17.82 4.68 3.29
C THR A 88 17.72 3.28 2.73
N VAL A 89 16.50 2.81 2.49
CA VAL A 89 16.26 1.42 2.07
C VAL A 89 16.16 1.34 0.55
N SER A 90 15.68 2.41 -0.08
CA SER A 90 15.85 2.67 -1.50
C SER A 90 17.04 3.60 -1.76
N GLY A 91 17.69 3.41 -2.91
CA GLY A 91 18.81 4.24 -3.35
C GLY A 91 20.16 3.73 -2.81
N PRO A 92 20.88 4.50 -1.96
CA PRO A 92 22.26 4.16 -1.59
C PRO A 92 22.36 3.02 -0.55
N HIS A 93 21.25 2.47 -0.07
CA HIS A 93 21.18 1.32 0.85
C HIS A 93 22.12 1.49 2.06
N MET A 94 21.89 2.53 2.86
CA MET A 94 22.87 3.04 3.83
C MET A 94 22.25 3.41 5.17
N LEU A 95 23.03 3.23 6.23
CA LEU A 95 22.80 3.76 7.57
C LEU A 95 23.76 4.91 7.87
N THR A 96 23.23 6.01 8.38
CA THR A 96 24.01 7.17 8.83
C THR A 96 23.66 7.54 10.27
N ASP A 97 24.57 8.19 10.97
CA ASP A 97 24.25 8.81 12.26
C ASP A 97 23.42 10.10 12.08
N ASN A 98 23.08 10.77 13.18
CA ASN A 98 22.30 12.01 13.10
C ASN A 98 23.08 13.19 12.49
N ASN A 99 24.42 13.15 12.51
CA ASN A 99 25.32 14.15 11.92
C ASN A 99 25.58 13.92 10.42
N GLY A 100 25.15 12.77 9.88
CA GLY A 100 25.34 12.38 8.49
C GLY A 100 26.60 11.53 8.23
N GLU A 101 27.31 11.10 9.27
CA GLU A 101 28.42 10.15 9.13
C GLU A 101 27.88 8.78 8.74
N THR A 102 28.52 8.14 7.74
CA THR A 102 28.13 6.80 7.30
C THR A 102 28.57 5.76 8.32
N ILE A 103 27.60 5.05 8.90
CA ILE A 103 27.85 3.95 9.83
C ILE A 103 28.05 2.65 9.04
N TRP A 104 27.19 2.41 8.05
CA TRP A 104 27.22 1.21 7.23
C TRP A 104 26.59 1.46 5.87
N ARG A 105 27.07 0.75 4.85
CA ARG A 105 26.48 0.75 3.51
C ARG A 105 26.45 -0.67 2.95
N PHE A 106 25.37 -1.02 2.29
CA PHE A 106 25.28 -2.27 1.55
C PHE A 106 26.33 -2.30 0.42
N GLY A 107 27.14 -3.34 0.39
CA GLY A 107 28.25 -3.49 -0.56
C GLY A 107 27.83 -3.83 -1.99
N GLY A 108 26.53 -4.01 -2.25
CA GLY A 108 26.03 -4.54 -3.52
C GLY A 108 26.11 -6.06 -3.60
N GLY A 109 25.84 -6.60 -4.80
CA GLY A 109 25.89 -8.05 -5.04
C GLY A 109 24.65 -8.83 -4.60
N GLY A 110 23.52 -8.14 -4.41
CA GLY A 110 22.23 -8.81 -4.19
C GLY A 110 21.81 -9.67 -5.38
N LYS A 111 21.12 -10.77 -5.11
CA LYS A 111 20.49 -11.58 -6.16
C LYS A 111 19.29 -10.84 -6.73
N ASN A 112 18.90 -11.23 -7.95
CA ASN A 112 17.62 -10.78 -8.51
C ASN A 112 16.48 -11.25 -7.57
N PRO A 113 15.66 -10.33 -7.01
CA PRO A 113 14.64 -10.70 -6.03
C PRO A 113 13.61 -11.68 -6.60
N TYR A 114 13.22 -11.52 -7.88
CA TYR A 114 12.30 -12.45 -8.55
C TYR A 114 12.89 -13.86 -8.70
N GLN A 115 14.21 -13.96 -8.88
CA GLN A 115 14.86 -15.27 -8.95
C GLN A 115 14.97 -15.89 -7.55
N GLN A 116 15.31 -15.08 -6.54
CA GLN A 116 15.43 -15.56 -5.17
C GLN A 116 14.10 -16.10 -4.64
N GLU A 117 12.99 -15.40 -4.88
CA GLU A 117 11.64 -15.86 -4.50
C GLU A 117 11.31 -17.22 -5.14
N HIS A 118 11.60 -17.40 -6.43
CA HIS A 118 11.40 -18.69 -7.10
C HIS A 118 12.34 -19.78 -6.61
N ASP A 119 13.61 -19.46 -6.33
CA ASP A 119 14.57 -20.41 -5.78
C ASP A 119 14.08 -20.94 -4.42
N ASP A 120 13.58 -20.05 -3.55
CA ASP A 120 13.05 -20.41 -2.24
C ASP A 120 11.77 -21.23 -2.35
N LEU A 121 10.85 -20.85 -3.24
CA LEU A 121 9.63 -21.62 -3.52
C LEU A 121 9.95 -23.03 -4.02
N PHE A 122 10.87 -23.16 -4.97
CA PHE A 122 11.24 -24.46 -5.53
C PHE A 122 12.02 -25.31 -4.53
N ASP A 123 12.92 -24.73 -3.74
CA ASP A 123 13.60 -25.42 -2.65
C ASP A 123 12.60 -25.96 -1.62
N ALA A 124 11.61 -25.15 -1.23
CA ALA A 124 10.57 -25.56 -0.30
C ALA A 124 9.76 -26.76 -0.82
N ILE A 125 9.33 -26.71 -2.08
CA ILE A 125 8.59 -27.80 -2.74
C ILE A 125 9.46 -29.05 -2.86
N ARG A 126 10.69 -28.92 -3.38
CA ARG A 126 11.56 -30.06 -3.70
C ARG A 126 12.09 -30.76 -2.46
N ASN A 127 12.34 -30.01 -1.40
CA ASN A 127 12.91 -30.54 -0.16
C ASN A 127 11.88 -30.67 0.97
N ASN A 128 10.58 -30.51 0.66
CA ASN A 128 9.48 -30.61 1.63
C ASN A 128 9.72 -29.74 2.89
N LYS A 129 10.17 -28.50 2.68
CA LYS A 129 10.41 -27.54 3.76
C LYS A 129 9.16 -26.69 3.96
N PRO A 130 8.77 -26.38 5.21
CA PRO A 130 7.72 -25.41 5.46
C PRO A 130 8.18 -24.03 5.02
N PHE A 131 7.43 -23.41 4.12
CA PHE A 131 7.65 -22.05 3.64
C PHE A 131 6.28 -21.40 3.41
N ASN A 132 5.99 -20.32 4.13
CA ASN A 132 4.69 -19.66 4.08
C ASN A 132 4.86 -18.15 4.33
N GLU A 133 4.60 -17.37 3.31
CA GLU A 133 4.57 -15.90 3.38
C GLU A 133 3.15 -15.35 3.13
N ALA A 134 2.14 -16.23 3.04
CA ALA A 134 0.78 -15.85 2.66
C ALA A 134 0.12 -14.91 3.70
N GLU A 135 0.29 -15.20 4.99
CA GLU A 135 -0.25 -14.34 6.05
C GLU A 135 0.42 -12.97 6.06
N TYR A 136 1.75 -12.94 5.98
CA TYR A 136 2.52 -11.70 5.90
C TYR A 136 2.08 -10.85 4.68
N GLY A 137 2.02 -11.47 3.49
CA GLY A 137 1.55 -10.80 2.27
C GLY A 137 0.10 -10.31 2.36
N ALA A 138 -0.78 -11.05 3.04
CA ALA A 138 -2.16 -10.63 3.29
C ALA A 138 -2.23 -9.38 4.19
N TYR A 139 -1.39 -9.30 5.23
CA TYR A 139 -1.32 -8.11 6.08
C TYR A 139 -0.66 -6.90 5.40
N SER A 140 0.31 -7.12 4.50
CA SER A 140 0.83 -6.04 3.64
C SER A 140 -0.24 -5.54 2.67
N SER A 141 -1.07 -6.44 2.14
CA SER A 141 -2.26 -6.07 1.35
C SER A 141 -3.26 -5.26 2.19
N LEU A 142 -3.57 -5.71 3.41
CA LEU A 142 -4.43 -4.98 4.34
C LEU A 142 -3.92 -3.57 4.61
N THR A 143 -2.60 -3.39 4.78
CA THR A 143 -2.00 -2.06 4.99
C THR A 143 -2.36 -1.10 3.85
N SER A 144 -2.26 -1.56 2.60
CA SER A 144 -2.62 -0.75 1.43
C SER A 144 -4.13 -0.46 1.35
N VAL A 145 -4.97 -1.45 1.67
CA VAL A 145 -6.44 -1.34 1.70
C VAL A 145 -6.86 -0.32 2.77
N MET A 146 -6.28 -0.38 3.96
CA MET A 146 -6.50 0.59 5.03
C MET A 146 -6.20 2.02 4.55
N GLY A 147 -5.08 2.23 3.84
CA GLY A 147 -4.73 3.53 3.28
C GLY A 147 -5.74 4.05 2.26
N ARG A 148 -6.24 3.17 1.38
CA ARG A 148 -7.33 3.51 0.45
C ARG A 148 -8.60 3.89 1.22
N MET A 149 -9.02 3.06 2.17
CA MET A 149 -10.21 3.30 2.97
C MET A 149 -10.13 4.64 3.71
N ALA A 150 -8.99 4.93 4.33
CA ALA A 150 -8.77 6.18 5.07
C ALA A 150 -8.85 7.40 4.16
N THR A 151 -8.17 7.37 3.01
CA THR A 151 -8.16 8.52 2.08
C THR A 151 -9.48 8.72 1.35
N TYR A 152 -10.16 7.65 0.96
CA TYR A 152 -11.46 7.71 0.29
C TYR A 152 -12.58 8.20 1.22
N SER A 153 -12.57 7.74 2.47
CA SER A 153 -13.60 8.10 3.46
C SER A 153 -13.28 9.39 4.23
N GLY A 154 -12.01 9.77 4.33
CA GLY A 154 -11.54 10.85 5.20
C GLY A 154 -11.57 10.52 6.69
N ARG A 155 -11.63 9.24 7.06
CA ARG A 155 -11.67 8.77 8.46
C ARG A 155 -10.35 8.12 8.88
N MET A 156 -10.14 8.07 10.20
CA MET A 156 -9.22 7.10 10.77
C MET A 156 -9.82 5.70 10.61
N VAL A 157 -8.98 4.73 10.23
CA VAL A 157 -9.33 3.32 10.03
C VAL A 157 -8.37 2.48 10.84
N THR A 158 -8.90 1.62 11.71
CA THR A 158 -8.11 0.61 12.44
C THR A 158 -7.95 -0.65 11.61
N ALA A 159 -6.90 -1.44 11.90
CA ALA A 159 -6.69 -2.73 11.25
C ALA A 159 -7.86 -3.70 11.51
N GLU A 160 -8.43 -3.67 12.72
CA GLU A 160 -9.59 -4.49 13.08
C GLU A 160 -10.84 -4.09 12.29
N GLU A 161 -11.13 -2.79 12.16
CA GLU A 161 -12.24 -2.31 11.34
C GLU A 161 -12.06 -2.72 9.88
N ALA A 162 -10.87 -2.55 9.31
CA ALA A 162 -10.60 -2.93 7.92
C ALA A 162 -10.74 -4.44 7.68
N LEU A 163 -10.26 -5.28 8.59
CA LEU A 163 -10.39 -6.75 8.50
C LEU A 163 -11.84 -7.23 8.62
N ASN A 164 -12.66 -6.54 9.42
CA ASN A 164 -14.06 -6.88 9.63
C ASN A 164 -15.02 -6.07 8.74
N SER A 165 -14.50 -5.39 7.72
CA SER A 165 -15.28 -4.60 6.78
C SER A 165 -16.18 -5.51 5.91
N ASP A 166 -17.45 -5.12 5.76
CA ASP A 166 -18.40 -5.77 4.83
C ASP A 166 -18.24 -5.28 3.38
N GLU A 167 -17.25 -4.42 3.09
CA GLU A 167 -16.97 -3.94 1.75
C GLU A 167 -16.61 -5.10 0.82
N ASN A 168 -17.40 -5.30 -0.23
CA ASN A 168 -17.15 -6.32 -1.24
C ASN A 168 -17.05 -5.69 -2.62
N THR A 169 -15.83 -5.70 -3.17
CA THR A 169 -15.56 -5.21 -4.53
C THR A 169 -15.41 -6.33 -5.55
N MET A 170 -15.69 -7.58 -5.20
CA MET A 170 -15.64 -8.70 -6.16
C MET A 170 -16.89 -8.72 -7.03
N PRO A 171 -16.79 -9.19 -8.28
CA PRO A 171 -17.98 -9.48 -9.09
C PRO A 171 -18.81 -10.59 -8.44
N GLU A 172 -20.13 -10.53 -8.57
CA GLU A 172 -21.02 -11.59 -8.06
C GLU A 172 -20.79 -12.94 -8.75
N ILE A 173 -20.37 -12.90 -10.02
CA ILE A 173 -20.07 -14.08 -10.85
C ILE A 173 -18.64 -13.97 -11.34
N LEU A 174 -17.85 -15.03 -11.19
CA LEU A 174 -16.51 -15.10 -11.81
C LEU A 174 -16.65 -15.70 -13.21
N GLY A 175 -16.89 -14.86 -14.22
CA GLY A 175 -17.06 -15.28 -15.61
C GLY A 175 -16.96 -14.13 -16.61
N TRP A 176 -16.87 -14.45 -17.89
CA TRP A 176 -16.73 -13.46 -18.97
C TRP A 176 -17.93 -12.50 -19.08
N GLU A 177 -19.11 -12.98 -18.68
CA GLU A 177 -20.36 -12.21 -18.69
C GLU A 177 -20.60 -11.40 -17.41
N ALA A 178 -19.64 -11.42 -16.46
CA ALA A 178 -19.80 -10.74 -15.19
C ALA A 178 -19.75 -9.23 -15.37
N ALA A 179 -20.81 -8.56 -14.93
CA ALA A 179 -20.77 -7.11 -14.76
C ALA A 179 -19.80 -6.76 -13.62
N PRO A 180 -18.96 -5.72 -13.78
CA PRO A 180 -18.24 -5.16 -12.64
C PRO A 180 -19.24 -4.61 -11.60
N PRO A 181 -18.88 -4.58 -10.31
CA PRO A 181 -19.75 -4.07 -9.24
C PRO A 181 -20.11 -2.59 -9.41
N THR A 182 -19.33 -1.87 -10.20
CA THR A 182 -19.50 -0.46 -10.51
C THR A 182 -19.54 -0.26 -12.02
N LEU A 183 -20.48 0.57 -12.47
CA LEU A 183 -20.68 0.90 -13.88
C LEU A 183 -20.56 2.41 -14.08
N PRO A 184 -20.09 2.87 -15.25
CA PRO A 184 -20.06 4.29 -15.56
C PRO A 184 -21.48 4.83 -15.81
N ASP A 185 -21.62 6.14 -15.70
CA ASP A 185 -22.82 6.86 -16.12
C ASP A 185 -23.00 6.87 -17.65
N GLU A 186 -24.08 7.51 -18.12
CA GLU A 186 -24.39 7.67 -19.55
C GLU A 186 -23.30 8.39 -20.37
N ASN A 187 -22.40 9.12 -19.70
CA ASN A 187 -21.27 9.83 -20.29
C ASN A 187 -19.95 9.06 -20.15
N GLY A 188 -19.99 7.81 -19.69
CA GLY A 188 -18.80 6.97 -19.51
C GLY A 188 -17.97 7.31 -18.26
N ARG A 189 -18.53 8.04 -17.29
CA ARG A 189 -17.81 8.47 -16.07
C ARG A 189 -18.20 7.63 -14.86
N TYR A 190 -17.21 7.23 -14.08
CA TYR A 190 -17.44 6.53 -12.83
C TYR A 190 -17.57 7.48 -11.64
N ALA A 191 -18.32 7.04 -10.62
CA ALA A 191 -18.41 7.76 -9.35
C ALA A 191 -17.06 7.74 -8.63
N ILE A 192 -16.63 8.90 -8.14
CA ILE A 192 -15.34 9.04 -7.45
C ILE A 192 -15.61 9.13 -5.95
N ALA A 193 -14.79 8.47 -5.15
CA ALA A 193 -14.89 8.56 -3.71
C ALA A 193 -14.73 10.02 -3.24
N ILE A 194 -15.54 10.42 -2.26
CA ILE A 194 -15.53 11.78 -1.70
C ILE A 194 -15.28 11.66 -0.19
N PRO A 195 -14.17 12.20 0.33
CA PRO A 195 -13.89 12.21 1.76
C PRO A 195 -15.04 12.91 2.51
N GLY A 196 -15.43 12.34 3.65
CA GLY A 196 -16.61 12.77 4.41
C GLY A 196 -17.94 12.20 3.91
N LYS A 197 -18.01 11.62 2.70
CA LYS A 197 -19.24 10.99 2.14
C LYS A 197 -19.09 9.49 1.88
N THR A 198 -17.97 9.04 1.33
CA THR A 198 -17.73 7.60 1.08
C THR A 198 -17.61 6.84 2.40
N ARG A 199 -18.15 5.62 2.44
CA ARG A 199 -18.20 4.72 3.59
C ARG A 199 -17.87 3.30 3.15
N PHE A 200 -17.33 2.50 4.07
CA PHE A 200 -16.89 1.12 3.82
C PHE A 200 -17.41 0.16 4.90
N GLY A 201 -18.63 0.35 5.40
CA GLY A 201 -19.21 -0.56 6.41
C GLY A 201 -18.53 -0.59 7.79
N VAL A 202 -17.41 0.12 7.99
CA VAL A 202 -16.69 0.27 9.26
C VAL A 202 -17.41 1.14 10.30
N GLU A 203 -18.70 1.40 10.11
CA GLU A 203 -19.52 2.27 10.96
C GLU A 203 -20.35 1.43 11.94
N LYS A 204 -19.71 0.88 12.97
CA LYS A 204 -20.44 0.55 14.21
C LYS A 204 -20.19 1.66 15.23
N VAL A 205 -21.05 2.68 15.21
CA VAL A 205 -21.25 3.61 16.33
C VAL A 205 -22.75 3.69 16.60
#